data_AF-A0A0G3I4A4-F1
#
_entry.id   AF-A0A0G3I4A4-F1
#
_cell.length_a   1.000
_cell.length_b   1.000
_cell.length_c   1.000
_cell.angle_alpha   90.00
_cell.angle_beta   90.00
_cell.angle_gamma   90.00
#
_symmetry.space_group_name_H-M   'P 1'
#
loop_
_entity.id
_entity.type
_entity.pdbx_description
1 polymer ?
#
loop_
_entity_poly.entity_id
_entity_poly.type
_entity_poly.pdbx_seq_one_letter_code
_entity_poly.pdbx_strand_id
1 'polypeptide(L)'
;MANIAFTKRSFAGGEVSPQVLQSCSDRDIYAQGLSQALNTIVLSDGSLVRRPSNHCYSSLRIPPKSRRIISFALGGDKTALFVFGQKKMMIATVNGIKPPQYVRPYDTPYHAYDVEHLDFARMGDLIVLVHSRYPPYQIEFTADDVIFKPMVFEPPPWLGRCQVNGKKHDAKLYIDPLPSTRKGKMTVKSTSPLFKESDVGRMLRLGWLPKNWKEKTLYPENAFIEMFGKVYQSITGGVSGDEWKDNPRDTYIKDGKVTWKVIASSQELSTGKDGKPILGTGGKYRTPYYVWGEIVAVNGKKSAVIRLHKDFCVTDESETSFWNLSAWGENEGYPAHVSFYNNRLCFSGSEYDPQSLYLSGYNTFNDFSPDTIEGNLDYRKALSVAITDDAMSEIRWFRPMEKGLVVGTDTSLWIVILDFERGFNLVSRRLAGIGVYDAPPLTIRDELLFVQGAGRKIKRLGGASEQGFRFLELTQYVSHLFTYRVKQMVYQEDPNSLLWVLNNNNELLCCSVHEDFKAIGSWHVHKLLGEGIKIVSLSSAVSEDQGETVLWMLVVRTDEHDIKSTHLEKLGDFSLNIGGIN
;
A
#
# COMPACT_ATOMS: atom_id res chain seq x y z
N MET A 1 -43.27 3.01 52.53
CA MET A 1 -42.58 3.04 51.23
C MET A 1 -41.55 1.92 51.24
N ALA A 2 -41.54 1.05 50.23
CA ALA A 2 -40.47 0.07 50.09
C ALA A 2 -39.18 0.79 49.71
N ASN A 3 -38.10 0.61 50.48
CA ASN A 3 -36.79 1.12 50.11
C ASN A 3 -36.23 0.24 48.99
N ILE A 4 -36.20 0.77 47.77
CA ILE A 4 -35.57 0.11 46.63
C ILE A 4 -34.14 0.64 46.52
N ALA A 5 -33.17 -0.25 46.70
CA ALA A 5 -31.75 0.04 46.48
C ALA A 5 -31.33 -0.44 45.09
N PHE A 6 -30.88 0.48 44.24
CA PHE A 6 -30.29 0.15 42.95
C PHE A 6 -28.78 0.03 43.11
N THR A 7 -28.23 -1.16 42.79
CA THR A 7 -26.78 -1.41 42.84
C THR A 7 -26.26 -1.63 41.42
N LYS A 8 -25.32 -0.79 40.98
CA LYS A 8 -24.58 -1.00 39.73
C LYS A 8 -23.27 -1.69 40.04
N ARG A 9 -23.08 -2.90 39.49
CA ARG A 9 -21.94 -3.79 39.84
C ARG A 9 -20.79 -3.76 38.84
N SER A 10 -21.02 -3.20 37.66
CA SER A 10 -20.04 -3.15 36.58
C SER A 10 -20.29 -1.93 35.71
N PHE A 11 -19.21 -1.39 35.16
CA PHE A 11 -19.21 -0.30 34.19
C PHE A 11 -18.76 -0.75 32.80
N ALA A 12 -18.71 -2.06 32.54
CA ALA A 12 -18.22 -2.64 31.29
C ALA A 12 -18.97 -2.15 30.04
N GLY A 13 -20.16 -1.56 30.17
CA GLY A 13 -20.87 -0.94 29.04
C GLY A 13 -20.21 0.35 28.53
N GLY A 14 -19.33 0.97 29.32
CA GLY A 14 -18.72 2.26 29.00
C GLY A 14 -19.75 3.39 28.84
N GLU A 15 -19.34 4.51 28.26
CA GLU A 15 -20.27 5.58 27.90
C GLU A 15 -21.25 5.09 26.83
N VAL A 16 -22.54 5.35 27.02
CA VAL A 16 -23.62 4.93 26.12
C VAL A 16 -24.49 6.10 25.71
N SER A 17 -25.13 5.99 24.55
CA SER A 17 -25.90 7.10 24.00
C SER A 17 -27.11 7.49 24.86
N PRO A 18 -27.50 8.77 24.87
CA PRO A 18 -28.69 9.23 25.57
C PRO A 18 -29.96 8.46 25.16
N GLN A 19 -30.06 8.01 23.90
CA GLN A 19 -31.21 7.24 23.42
C GLN A 19 -31.26 5.85 24.05
N VAL A 20 -30.11 5.18 24.22
CA VAL A 20 -30.05 3.89 24.93
C VAL A 20 -30.45 4.08 26.40
N LEU A 21 -29.97 5.16 27.03
CA LEU A 21 -30.32 5.50 28.41
C LEU A 21 -31.77 5.96 28.60
N GLN A 22 -32.45 6.39 27.53
CA GLN A 22 -33.82 6.86 27.61
C GLN A 22 -34.84 5.71 27.62
N SER A 23 -34.63 4.66 26.82
CA SER A 23 -35.70 3.71 26.52
C SER A 23 -35.28 2.24 26.41
N CYS A 24 -34.00 1.90 26.53
CA CYS A 24 -33.50 0.52 26.38
C CYS A 24 -33.11 -0.12 27.72
N SER A 25 -33.94 0.03 28.76
CA SER A 25 -33.66 -0.50 30.11
C SER A 25 -33.61 -2.03 30.19
N ASP A 26 -34.14 -2.71 29.18
CA ASP A 26 -34.17 -4.16 29.00
C ASP A 26 -32.84 -4.74 28.49
N ARG A 27 -31.93 -3.91 27.97
CA ARG A 27 -30.65 -4.35 27.41
C ARG A 27 -29.55 -4.41 28.47
N ASP A 28 -28.69 -5.43 28.39
CA ASP A 28 -27.56 -5.60 29.32
C ASP A 28 -26.64 -4.37 29.37
N ILE A 29 -26.41 -3.72 28.23
CA ILE A 29 -25.55 -2.54 28.15
C ILE A 29 -26.09 -1.36 28.97
N TYR A 30 -27.41 -1.24 29.16
CA TYR A 30 -28.00 -0.20 30.02
C TYR A 30 -27.60 -0.42 31.48
N ALA A 31 -27.68 -1.66 31.94
CA ALA A 31 -27.34 -2.06 33.31
C ALA A 31 -25.85 -1.89 33.63
N GLN A 32 -24.99 -1.74 32.61
CA GLN A 32 -23.53 -1.60 32.76
C GLN A 32 -22.98 -0.28 32.19
N GLY A 33 -23.80 0.56 31.57
CA GLY A 33 -23.37 1.77 30.87
C GLY A 33 -23.24 3.02 31.75
N LEU A 34 -22.53 4.01 31.27
CA LEU A 34 -22.37 5.33 31.89
C LEU A 34 -23.01 6.38 30.98
N SER A 35 -23.59 7.43 31.57
CA SER A 35 -24.01 8.60 30.79
C SER A 35 -22.82 9.41 30.27
N GLN A 36 -21.70 9.39 31.00
CA GLN A 36 -20.45 10.04 30.63
C GLN A 36 -19.26 9.33 31.28
N ALA A 37 -18.17 9.16 30.53
CA ALA A 37 -16.89 8.66 31.05
C ALA A 37 -15.75 9.59 30.61
N LEU A 38 -15.51 10.68 31.34
CA LEU A 38 -14.52 11.71 31.00
C LEU A 38 -13.19 11.52 31.75
N ASN A 39 -12.08 11.41 31.01
CA ASN A 39 -10.72 11.21 31.54
C ASN A 39 -10.58 9.98 32.48
N THR A 40 -11.47 9.00 32.30
CA THR A 40 -11.52 7.73 33.01
C THR A 40 -11.43 6.62 31.98
N ILE A 41 -10.64 5.60 32.25
CA ILE A 41 -10.52 4.39 31.44
C ILE A 41 -11.44 3.34 32.05
N VAL A 42 -12.33 2.80 31.22
CA VAL A 42 -13.21 1.69 31.60
C VAL A 42 -12.50 0.39 31.25
N LEU A 43 -12.14 -0.42 32.23
CA LEU A 43 -11.41 -1.66 31.99
C LEU A 43 -12.33 -2.78 31.49
N SER A 44 -11.73 -3.83 30.93
CA SER A 44 -12.48 -4.97 30.37
C SER A 44 -13.26 -5.76 31.42
N ASP A 45 -12.80 -5.76 32.67
CA ASP A 45 -13.51 -6.33 33.84
C ASP A 45 -14.68 -5.45 34.32
N GLY A 46 -14.84 -4.25 33.75
CA GLY A 46 -15.85 -3.27 34.12
C GLY A 46 -15.46 -2.35 35.28
N SER A 47 -14.21 -2.39 35.74
CA SER A 47 -13.63 -1.45 36.70
C SER A 47 -13.32 -0.09 36.04
N LEU A 48 -13.12 0.94 36.86
CA LEU A 48 -12.78 2.29 36.39
C LEU A 48 -11.42 2.72 36.95
N VAL A 49 -10.54 3.21 36.08
CA VAL A 49 -9.25 3.79 36.49
C VAL A 49 -9.08 5.19 35.89
N ARG A 50 -8.37 6.07 36.59
CA ARG A 50 -8.06 7.40 36.07
C ARG A 50 -7.08 7.28 34.89
N ARG A 51 -7.28 8.08 33.84
CA ARG A 51 -6.27 8.18 32.77
C ARG A 51 -4.92 8.64 33.36
N PRO A 52 -3.78 8.05 32.93
CA PRO A 52 -2.47 8.52 33.32
C PRO A 52 -2.18 9.99 32.96
N SER A 53 -1.15 10.53 33.59
CA SER A 53 -0.68 11.88 33.30
C SER A 53 -0.11 11.99 31.89
N ASN A 54 -0.14 13.19 31.34
CA ASN A 54 0.42 13.48 30.03
C ASN A 54 1.70 14.28 30.19
N HIS A 55 2.81 13.79 29.62
CA HIS A 55 4.13 14.38 29.73
C HIS A 55 4.50 15.11 28.43
N CYS A 56 4.78 16.41 28.52
CA CYS A 56 5.12 17.24 27.36
C CYS A 56 6.64 17.48 27.27
N TYR A 57 7.25 17.11 26.14
CA TYR A 57 8.68 17.32 25.88
C TYR A 57 8.93 18.69 25.20
N SER A 58 8.66 19.77 25.92
CA SER A 58 8.72 21.15 25.37
C SER A 58 10.12 21.59 24.92
N SER A 59 11.18 21.04 25.51
CA SER A 59 12.57 21.32 25.14
C SER A 59 13.04 20.60 23.87
N LEU A 60 12.28 19.60 23.40
CA LEU A 60 12.61 18.83 22.22
C LEU A 60 12.30 19.64 20.95
N ARG A 61 13.32 19.93 20.14
CA ARG A 61 13.15 20.61 18.86
C ARG A 61 12.61 19.63 17.82
N ILE A 62 11.33 19.76 17.49
CA ILE A 62 10.68 18.98 16.44
C ILE A 62 10.57 19.79 15.13
N PRO A 63 10.37 19.14 13.97
CA PRO A 63 10.20 19.83 12.69
C PRO A 63 9.11 20.90 12.74
N PRO A 64 9.28 22.03 12.04
CA PRO A 64 8.28 23.09 12.02
C PRO A 64 6.98 22.58 11.38
N LYS A 65 5.83 23.02 11.92
CA LYS A 65 4.50 22.56 11.48
C LYS A 65 4.41 21.03 11.43
N SER A 66 4.96 20.33 12.43
CA SER A 66 4.84 18.88 12.57
C SER A 66 3.37 18.47 12.61
N ARG A 67 2.98 17.50 11.78
CA ARG A 67 1.58 17.04 11.69
C ARG A 67 1.38 15.53 11.63
N ARG A 68 2.44 14.74 11.46
CA ARG A 68 2.35 13.29 11.44
C ARG A 68 3.44 12.68 12.31
N ILE A 69 3.04 11.75 13.17
CA ILE A 69 3.95 10.90 13.93
C ILE A 69 3.67 9.44 13.58
N ILE A 70 4.74 8.67 13.39
CA ILE A 70 4.72 7.23 13.15
C ILE A 70 5.77 6.59 14.05
N SER A 71 5.52 5.40 14.57
CA SER A 71 6.43 4.66 15.45
C SER A 71 6.74 3.27 14.89
N PHE A 72 7.97 2.82 15.12
CA PHE A 72 8.44 1.50 14.69
C PHE A 72 9.38 0.91 15.73
N ALA A 73 9.12 -0.33 16.15
CA ALA A 73 10.05 -1.08 16.99
C ALA A 73 11.34 -1.38 16.21
N LEU A 74 12.51 -1.04 16.77
CA LEU A 74 13.82 -1.32 16.18
C LEU A 74 14.42 -2.65 16.66
N GLY A 75 13.71 -3.36 17.54
CA GLY A 75 14.20 -4.56 18.22
C GLY A 75 14.80 -4.24 19.59
N GLY A 76 14.56 -5.15 20.55
CA GLY A 76 14.71 -4.86 21.98
C GLY A 76 13.87 -3.67 22.42
N ASP A 77 14.24 -3.05 23.53
CA ASP A 77 13.52 -1.94 24.16
C ASP A 77 13.69 -0.58 23.44
N LYS A 78 13.94 -0.57 22.13
CA LYS A 78 14.09 0.66 21.33
C LYS A 78 12.98 0.79 20.30
N THR A 79 12.29 1.92 20.34
CA THR A 79 11.33 2.34 19.30
C THR A 79 11.81 3.62 18.64
N ALA A 80 11.73 3.70 17.31
CA ALA A 80 11.94 4.95 16.58
C ALA A 80 10.60 5.67 16.37
N LEU A 81 10.57 6.96 16.72
CA LEU A 81 9.51 7.90 16.41
C LEU A 81 9.93 8.76 15.22
N PHE A 82 9.14 8.71 14.16
CA PHE A 82 9.27 9.52 12.97
C PHE A 82 8.28 10.67 13.03
N VAL A 83 8.78 11.89 13.15
CA VAL A 83 7.96 13.11 13.20
C VAL A 83 8.14 13.87 11.89
N PHE A 84 7.07 14.01 11.12
CA PHE A 84 7.06 14.72 9.84
C PHE A 84 6.40 16.09 9.99
N GLY A 85 7.07 17.10 9.42
CA GLY A 85 6.58 18.47 9.32
C GLY A 85 6.88 19.09 7.96
N GLN A 86 6.99 20.41 7.92
CA GLN A 86 7.22 21.16 6.68
C GLN A 86 8.62 20.88 6.12
N LYS A 87 8.70 20.12 5.01
CA LYS A 87 9.94 19.74 4.29
C LYS A 87 11.03 19.11 5.15
N LYS A 88 10.67 18.64 6.35
CA LYS A 88 11.60 18.09 7.32
C LYS A 88 10.96 16.91 8.02
N MET A 89 11.76 15.90 8.28
CA MET A 89 11.47 14.78 9.16
C MET A 89 12.49 14.76 10.28
N MET A 90 12.08 14.31 11.46
CA MET A 90 12.97 14.02 12.58
C MET A 90 12.76 12.56 12.99
N ILE A 91 13.84 11.87 13.29
CA ILE A 91 13.80 10.57 13.96
C ILE A 91 14.25 10.76 15.39
N ALA A 92 13.46 10.28 16.34
CA ALA A 92 13.77 10.24 17.76
C ALA A 92 13.68 8.79 18.27
N THR A 93 14.71 8.27 18.92
CA THR A 93 14.67 6.96 19.57
C THR A 93 14.11 7.09 20.97
N VAL A 94 13.12 6.28 21.31
CA VAL A 94 12.58 6.18 22.66
C VAL A 94 12.89 4.80 23.23
N ASN A 95 13.27 4.80 24.51
CA ASN A 95 13.62 3.62 25.28
C ASN A 95 13.00 3.81 26.66
N GLY A 96 11.83 3.23 26.83
CA GLY A 96 11.19 3.22 28.12
C GLY A 96 10.65 4.54 28.66
N ILE A 97 10.95 4.78 29.93
CA ILE A 97 10.65 6.05 30.63
C ILE A 97 11.57 7.19 30.16
N LYS A 98 12.72 6.88 29.57
CA LYS A 98 13.73 7.90 29.24
C LYS A 98 13.17 8.91 28.22
N PRO A 99 13.58 10.18 28.32
CA PRO A 99 13.22 11.16 27.32
C PRO A 99 13.73 10.72 25.93
N PRO A 100 13.05 11.11 24.84
CA PRO A 100 13.49 10.79 23.48
C PRO A 100 14.97 11.15 23.26
N GLN A 101 15.74 10.16 22.87
CA GLN A 101 17.17 10.24 22.59
C GLN A 101 17.40 10.21 21.07
N TYR A 102 18.56 10.67 20.61
CA TYR A 102 18.95 10.67 19.19
C TYR A 102 17.99 11.44 18.28
N VAL A 103 18.25 12.73 18.09
CA VAL A 103 17.43 13.61 17.24
C VAL A 103 18.20 13.89 15.96
N ARG A 104 17.82 13.24 14.85
CA ARG A 104 18.42 13.53 13.54
C ARG A 104 17.38 14.10 12.57
N PRO A 105 17.60 15.31 12.03
CA PRO A 105 16.74 15.88 11.00
C PRO A 105 17.10 15.34 9.62
N TYR A 106 16.09 15.20 8.77
CA TYR A 106 16.19 14.85 7.36
C TYR A 106 15.38 15.82 6.52
N ASP A 107 15.88 16.17 5.34
CA ASP A 107 15.11 16.91 4.35
C ASP A 107 14.09 15.99 3.67
N THR A 108 12.86 16.46 3.53
CA THR A 108 11.79 15.74 2.85
C THR A 108 11.12 16.64 1.80
N PRO A 109 10.53 16.07 0.74
CA PRO A 109 9.82 16.86 -0.26
C PRO A 109 8.44 17.34 0.23
N TYR A 110 7.95 16.78 1.34
CA TYR A 110 6.55 16.89 1.76
C TYR A 110 6.22 18.25 2.38
N HIS A 111 5.10 18.85 1.96
CA HIS A 111 4.53 20.01 2.65
C HIS A 111 3.76 19.58 3.91
N ALA A 112 3.59 20.51 4.86
CA ALA A 112 2.95 20.21 6.15
C ALA A 112 1.48 19.72 6.03
N TYR A 113 0.76 20.10 4.97
CA TYR A 113 -0.59 19.60 4.72
C TYR A 113 -0.60 18.15 4.18
N ASP A 114 0.51 17.75 3.56
CA ASP A 114 0.62 16.52 2.79
C ASP A 114 1.09 15.37 3.69
N VAL A 115 1.93 15.70 4.69
CA VAL A 115 2.42 14.71 5.66
C VAL A 115 1.29 14.04 6.46
N GLU A 116 0.14 14.70 6.62
CA GLU A 116 -1.04 14.11 7.28
C GLU A 116 -1.61 12.90 6.52
N HIS A 117 -1.41 12.86 5.20
CA HIS A 117 -1.95 11.87 4.28
C HIS A 117 -0.88 10.87 3.81
N LEU A 118 0.29 10.83 4.46
CA LEU A 118 1.30 9.82 4.19
C LEU A 118 0.81 8.44 4.66
N ASP A 119 0.75 7.50 3.72
CA ASP A 119 0.63 6.07 4.03
C ASP A 119 2.00 5.41 3.95
N PHE A 120 2.13 4.28 4.64
CA PHE A 120 3.39 3.58 4.77
C PHE A 120 3.21 2.08 4.92
N ALA A 121 4.27 1.37 4.56
CA ALA A 121 4.40 -0.06 4.80
C ALA A 121 5.84 -0.35 5.22
N ARG A 122 6.00 -1.32 6.12
CA ARG A 122 7.31 -1.76 6.59
C ARG A 122 7.47 -3.26 6.37
N MET A 123 8.66 -3.66 5.97
CA MET A 123 9.08 -5.05 5.98
C MET A 123 10.57 -5.12 6.33
N GLY A 124 10.90 -5.75 7.47
CA GLY A 124 12.26 -5.74 8.02
C GLY A 124 12.77 -4.32 8.22
N ASP A 125 13.90 -4.02 7.57
CA ASP A 125 14.61 -2.74 7.66
C ASP A 125 14.20 -1.72 6.59
N LEU A 126 13.23 -2.07 5.73
CA LEU A 126 12.70 -1.19 4.69
C LEU A 126 11.33 -0.64 5.11
N ILE A 127 11.21 0.68 5.12
CA ILE A 127 9.93 1.39 5.16
C ILE A 127 9.72 2.06 3.81
N VAL A 128 8.56 1.87 3.22
CA VAL A 128 8.12 2.57 2.01
C VAL A 128 7.06 3.59 2.39
N LEU A 129 7.23 4.83 1.91
CA LEU A 129 6.34 5.97 2.13
C LEU A 129 5.70 6.37 0.80
N VAL A 130 4.39 6.60 0.81
CA VAL A 130 3.63 7.00 -0.38
C VAL A 130 2.67 8.14 -0.09
N HIS A 131 2.40 8.93 -1.13
CA HIS A 131 1.43 10.01 -1.13
C HIS A 131 1.03 10.31 -2.58
N SER A 132 -0.24 10.62 -2.84
CA SER A 132 -0.78 10.77 -4.21
C SER A 132 -0.06 11.81 -5.09
N ARG A 133 0.56 12.82 -4.46
CA ARG A 133 1.31 13.91 -5.14
C ARG A 133 2.83 13.73 -5.22
N TYR A 134 3.41 12.70 -4.60
CA TYR A 134 4.87 12.54 -4.55
C TYR A 134 5.27 11.13 -4.97
N PRO A 135 6.41 10.96 -5.67
CA PRO A 135 6.93 9.63 -5.95
C PRO A 135 7.18 8.87 -4.63
N PRO A 136 7.11 7.53 -4.65
CA PRO A 136 7.42 6.74 -3.46
C PRO A 136 8.85 7.03 -2.93
N TYR A 137 8.97 7.14 -1.61
CA TYR A 137 10.26 7.23 -0.92
C TYR A 137 10.47 5.99 -0.06
N GLN A 138 11.72 5.71 0.26
CA GLN A 138 12.08 4.66 1.20
C GLN A 138 12.98 5.16 2.32
N ILE A 139 12.80 4.54 3.48
CA ILE A 139 13.69 4.64 4.62
C ILE A 139 14.31 3.26 4.83
N GLU A 140 15.63 3.19 4.79
CA GLU A 140 16.40 1.98 5.07
C GLU A 140 17.14 2.15 6.39
N PHE A 141 16.97 1.20 7.31
CA PHE A 141 17.83 1.08 8.47
C PHE A 141 19.08 0.28 8.11
N THR A 142 20.24 0.83 8.44
CA THR A 142 21.53 0.15 8.36
C THR A 142 22.09 -0.01 9.78
N ALA A 143 23.22 -0.73 9.93
CA ALA A 143 23.83 -0.93 11.24
C ALA A 143 24.15 0.39 11.97
N ASP A 144 24.55 1.43 11.21
CA ASP A 144 25.06 2.68 11.75
C ASP A 144 24.20 3.91 11.40
N ASP A 145 23.35 3.83 10.37
CA ASP A 145 22.60 4.98 9.88
C ASP A 145 21.17 4.65 9.38
N VAL A 146 20.35 5.69 9.23
CA VAL A 146 19.05 5.65 8.56
C VAL A 146 19.13 6.45 7.27
N ILE A 147 18.82 5.81 6.15
CA ILE A 147 18.90 6.41 4.82
C ILE A 147 17.49 6.72 4.33
N PHE A 148 17.21 8.01 4.07
CA PHE A 148 15.98 8.46 3.41
C PHE A 148 16.27 8.86 1.96
N LYS A 149 15.65 8.19 0.98
CA LYS A 149 15.87 8.45 -0.45
C LYS A 149 14.62 8.11 -1.30
N PRO A 150 14.48 8.66 -2.52
CA PRO A 150 13.46 8.20 -3.46
C PRO A 150 13.60 6.71 -3.76
N MET A 151 12.47 6.01 -3.91
CA MET A 151 12.45 4.62 -4.32
C MET A 151 12.61 4.53 -5.84
N VAL A 152 13.57 3.73 -6.30
CA VAL A 152 13.87 3.54 -7.73
C VAL A 152 13.28 2.21 -8.20
N PHE A 153 12.53 2.25 -9.30
CA PHE A 153 11.83 1.09 -9.86
C PHE A 153 12.44 0.67 -11.19
N GLU A 154 12.56 -0.64 -11.40
CA GLU A 154 13.16 -1.25 -12.59
C GLU A 154 12.35 -2.48 -13.05
N PRO A 155 11.22 -2.32 -13.75
CA PRO A 155 10.51 -1.06 -14.07
C PRO A 155 9.44 -0.69 -13.03
N PRO A 156 8.85 0.52 -13.11
CA PRO A 156 7.63 0.87 -12.36
C PRO A 156 6.39 0.13 -12.88
N PRO A 157 5.26 0.17 -12.17
CA PRO A 157 4.01 -0.41 -12.64
C PRO A 157 3.53 0.21 -13.95
N TRP A 158 2.80 -0.59 -14.74
CA TRP A 158 2.30 -0.23 -16.05
C TRP A 158 0.79 -0.04 -16.05
N LEU A 159 0.29 1.00 -16.72
CA LEU A 159 -1.14 1.10 -17.05
C LEU A 159 -1.58 -0.04 -17.96
N GLY A 160 -2.90 -0.23 -18.07
CA GLY A 160 -3.50 -1.11 -19.07
C GLY A 160 -3.04 -0.82 -20.50
N ARG A 161 -3.17 -1.81 -21.39
CA ARG A 161 -2.72 -1.70 -22.78
C ARG A 161 -3.42 -0.54 -23.49
N CYS A 162 -2.61 0.31 -24.13
CA CYS A 162 -3.04 1.53 -24.80
C CYS A 162 -3.83 2.51 -23.92
N GLN A 163 -3.56 2.55 -22.61
CA GLN A 163 -4.27 3.41 -21.68
C GLN A 163 -3.50 4.69 -21.39
N VAL A 164 -4.19 5.82 -21.39
CA VAL A 164 -3.69 7.14 -20.96
C VAL A 164 -4.78 7.82 -20.13
N ASN A 165 -4.42 8.35 -18.96
CA ASN A 165 -5.36 8.99 -18.02
C ASN A 165 -6.63 8.15 -17.76
N GLY A 166 -6.47 6.85 -17.51
CA GLY A 166 -7.61 5.96 -17.24
C GLY A 166 -8.44 5.53 -18.45
N LYS A 167 -8.13 6.02 -19.65
CA LYS A 167 -8.92 5.77 -20.87
C LYS A 167 -8.12 4.99 -21.89
N LYS A 168 -8.79 4.06 -22.58
CA LYS A 168 -8.20 3.30 -23.68
C LYS A 168 -8.19 4.15 -24.95
N HIS A 169 -7.06 4.15 -25.63
CA HIS A 169 -6.85 4.84 -26.90
C HIS A 169 -6.54 3.80 -27.99
N ASP A 170 -7.16 3.94 -29.16
CA ASP A 170 -6.79 3.14 -30.33
C ASP A 170 -5.66 3.83 -31.12
N ALA A 171 -4.52 4.03 -30.44
CA ALA A 171 -3.36 4.66 -31.02
C ALA A 171 -2.26 3.62 -31.28
N LYS A 172 -1.65 3.69 -32.45
CA LYS A 172 -0.47 2.89 -32.79
C LYS A 172 0.77 3.74 -32.64
N LEU A 173 1.83 3.13 -32.16
CA LEU A 173 3.14 3.74 -32.02
C LEU A 173 4.10 3.23 -33.09
N TYR A 174 4.94 4.12 -33.59
CA TYR A 174 6.00 3.85 -34.57
C TYR A 174 7.32 4.29 -33.98
N ILE A 175 8.37 3.56 -34.29
CA ILE A 175 9.74 3.93 -33.95
C ILE A 175 10.41 4.51 -35.19
N ASP A 176 11.22 5.55 -35.01
CA ASP A 176 12.08 6.04 -36.09
C ASP A 176 13.16 5.00 -36.44
N PRO A 177 13.79 5.10 -37.64
CA PRO A 177 14.84 4.19 -38.06
C PRO A 177 15.94 4.08 -37.01
N LEU A 178 16.33 2.85 -36.72
CA LEU A 178 17.28 2.59 -35.64
C LEU A 178 18.70 2.95 -36.03
N PRO A 179 19.48 3.57 -35.14
CA PRO A 179 20.91 3.76 -35.36
C PRO A 179 21.60 2.39 -35.40
N SER A 180 22.68 2.29 -36.18
CA SER A 180 23.47 1.05 -36.33
C SER A 180 23.99 0.48 -35.01
N THR A 181 24.25 1.34 -34.01
CA THR A 181 24.69 0.97 -32.67
C THR A 181 23.57 0.40 -31.80
N ARG A 182 22.29 0.64 -32.14
CA ARG A 182 21.09 0.21 -31.41
C ARG A 182 21.10 0.56 -29.92
N LYS A 183 21.87 1.60 -29.57
CA LYS A 183 22.07 2.12 -28.22
C LYS A 183 21.56 3.54 -28.11
N GLY A 184 21.00 3.88 -26.95
CA GLY A 184 20.70 5.26 -26.57
C GLY A 184 19.24 5.66 -26.75
N LYS A 185 19.03 6.83 -27.37
CA LYS A 185 17.72 7.48 -27.49
C LYS A 185 17.03 7.10 -28.79
N MET A 186 15.70 6.93 -28.73
CA MET A 186 14.85 6.60 -29.87
C MET A 186 13.64 7.52 -29.90
N THR A 187 13.27 8.00 -31.09
CA THR A 187 12.03 8.76 -31.27
C THR A 187 10.87 7.80 -31.53
N VAL A 188 9.78 8.00 -30.80
CA VAL A 188 8.53 7.29 -30.94
C VAL A 188 7.44 8.25 -31.39
N LYS A 189 6.79 7.91 -32.50
CA LYS A 189 5.70 8.66 -33.10
C LYS A 189 4.37 7.93 -32.85
N SER A 190 3.29 8.69 -32.74
CA SER A 190 1.94 8.16 -32.51
C SER A 190 0.98 8.60 -33.61
N THR A 191 0.02 7.75 -33.98
CA THR A 191 -1.09 8.14 -34.87
C THR A 191 -1.96 9.25 -34.27
N SER A 192 -2.10 9.26 -32.95
CA SER A 192 -3.00 10.12 -32.18
C SER A 192 -2.25 11.00 -31.18
N PRO A 193 -2.79 12.16 -30.76
CA PRO A 193 -2.17 12.99 -29.74
C PRO A 193 -2.19 12.26 -28.38
N LEU A 194 -1.04 11.74 -27.94
CA LEU A 194 -0.87 10.98 -26.70
C LEU A 194 0.05 11.68 -25.70
N PHE A 195 1.15 12.26 -26.18
CA PHE A 195 2.23 12.75 -25.33
C PHE A 195 1.98 14.20 -24.89
N LYS A 196 2.40 14.51 -23.66
CA LYS A 196 2.39 15.84 -23.04
C LYS A 196 3.79 16.15 -22.52
N GLU A 197 4.14 17.42 -22.36
CA GLU A 197 5.46 17.79 -21.79
C GLU A 197 5.69 17.21 -20.39
N SER A 198 4.62 17.02 -19.61
CA SER A 198 4.67 16.36 -18.29
C SER A 198 4.93 14.86 -18.33
N ASP A 199 4.95 14.22 -19.51
CA ASP A 199 5.31 12.80 -19.63
C ASP A 199 6.83 12.59 -19.55
N VAL A 200 7.64 13.65 -19.57
CA VAL A 200 9.10 13.52 -19.37
C VAL A 200 9.38 12.93 -17.98
N GLY A 201 10.19 11.88 -17.95
CA GLY A 201 10.48 11.06 -16.76
C GLY A 201 9.57 9.84 -16.59
N ARG A 202 8.43 9.77 -17.31
CA ARG A 202 7.59 8.55 -17.32
C ARG A 202 8.23 7.46 -18.16
N MET A 203 7.88 6.21 -17.85
CA MET A 203 8.34 5.07 -18.63
C MET A 203 7.32 4.73 -19.72
N LEU A 204 7.81 4.39 -20.90
CA LEU A 204 7.01 3.82 -21.98
C LEU A 204 7.53 2.42 -22.31
N ARG A 205 6.60 1.48 -22.32
CA ARG A 205 6.81 0.10 -22.70
C ARG A 205 6.22 -0.15 -24.07
N LEU A 206 6.98 -0.80 -24.92
CA LEU A 206 6.66 -1.10 -26.32
C LEU A 206 6.89 -2.58 -26.55
N GLY A 207 5.98 -3.26 -27.23
CA GLY A 207 6.14 -4.67 -27.54
C GLY A 207 5.74 -5.00 -28.97
N TRP A 208 6.29 -6.09 -29.49
CA TRP A 208 6.00 -6.57 -30.83
C TRP A 208 5.84 -8.06 -30.82
N LEU A 209 5.03 -8.58 -31.73
CA LEU A 209 5.01 -10.00 -31.99
C LEU A 209 6.27 -10.39 -32.77
N PRO A 210 6.91 -11.53 -32.45
CA PRO A 210 7.99 -12.07 -33.27
C PRO A 210 7.55 -12.18 -34.72
N LYS A 211 8.41 -11.74 -35.64
CA LYS A 211 8.17 -11.80 -37.09
C LYS A 211 8.78 -13.06 -37.67
N ASN A 212 8.30 -13.47 -38.85
CA ASN A 212 8.94 -14.53 -39.60
C ASN A 212 10.41 -14.21 -39.87
N TRP A 213 11.26 -15.23 -39.82
CA TRP A 213 12.67 -15.11 -40.19
C TRP A 213 12.83 -14.63 -41.64
N LYS A 214 13.91 -13.89 -41.90
CA LYS A 214 14.31 -13.42 -43.22
C LYS A 214 15.79 -13.74 -43.47
N GLU A 215 16.11 -14.17 -44.68
CA GLU A 215 17.48 -14.39 -45.14
C GLU A 215 18.28 -13.08 -45.18
N LYS A 216 19.61 -13.18 -45.06
CA LYS A 216 20.57 -12.06 -45.22
C LYS A 216 20.22 -10.79 -44.44
N THR A 217 19.56 -10.95 -43.30
CA THR A 217 19.01 -9.84 -42.50
C THR A 217 19.84 -9.67 -41.22
N LEU A 218 20.13 -8.42 -40.86
CA LEU A 218 20.86 -8.11 -39.63
C LEU A 218 19.95 -8.22 -38.40
N TYR A 219 20.19 -9.23 -37.59
CA TYR A 219 19.54 -9.42 -36.29
C TYR A 219 20.46 -8.95 -35.16
N PRO A 220 20.02 -8.05 -34.27
CA PRO A 220 20.76 -7.71 -33.06
C PRO A 220 20.74 -8.88 -32.08
N GLU A 221 21.57 -8.81 -31.04
CA GLU A 221 21.38 -9.70 -29.88
C GLU A 221 20.01 -9.47 -29.24
N ASN A 222 19.42 -10.54 -28.69
CA ASN A 222 18.07 -10.56 -28.11
C ASN A 222 16.90 -10.27 -29.08
N ALA A 223 17.12 -10.32 -30.40
CA ALA A 223 16.04 -10.28 -31.38
C ALA A 223 15.15 -11.52 -31.28
N PHE A 224 13.87 -11.36 -31.60
CA PHE A 224 12.90 -12.44 -31.60
C PHE A 224 12.33 -12.69 -32.99
N ILE A 225 12.28 -13.96 -33.39
CA ILE A 225 11.66 -14.42 -34.64
C ILE A 225 10.74 -15.61 -34.39
N GLU A 226 9.87 -15.89 -35.35
CA GLU A 226 9.03 -17.08 -35.38
C GLU A 226 9.35 -17.90 -36.63
N MET A 227 9.53 -19.21 -36.45
CA MET A 227 9.66 -20.18 -37.54
C MET A 227 9.02 -21.51 -37.13
N PHE A 228 8.21 -22.10 -38.02
CA PHE A 228 7.57 -23.41 -37.83
C PHE A 228 6.81 -23.58 -36.49
N GLY A 229 6.18 -22.52 -35.98
CA GLY A 229 5.47 -22.56 -34.70
C GLY A 229 6.39 -22.57 -33.46
N LYS A 230 7.67 -22.24 -33.63
CA LYS A 230 8.61 -21.97 -32.54
C LYS A 230 8.99 -20.50 -32.55
N VAL A 231 9.19 -19.96 -31.35
CA VAL A 231 9.77 -18.63 -31.15
C VAL A 231 11.24 -18.80 -30.79
N TYR A 232 12.09 -18.03 -31.46
CA TYR A 232 13.54 -18.03 -31.26
C TYR A 232 14.02 -16.67 -30.79
N GLN A 233 14.99 -16.68 -29.88
CA GLN A 233 15.73 -15.50 -29.43
C GLN A 233 17.18 -15.59 -29.91
N SER A 234 17.72 -14.53 -30.51
CA SER A 234 19.13 -14.51 -30.90
C SER A 234 20.03 -14.29 -29.67
N ILE A 235 20.99 -15.18 -29.47
CA ILE A 235 22.04 -15.10 -28.45
C ILE A 235 23.25 -14.32 -28.95
N THR A 236 23.53 -14.34 -30.25
CA THR A 236 24.57 -13.51 -30.86
C THR A 236 23.98 -12.68 -31.98
N GLY A 237 24.23 -11.37 -31.98
CA GLY A 237 23.86 -10.52 -33.09
C GLY A 237 24.69 -10.81 -34.35
N GLY A 238 24.08 -10.70 -35.53
CA GLY A 238 24.74 -11.01 -36.80
C GLY A 238 23.80 -10.95 -38.00
N VAL A 239 24.34 -11.24 -39.18
CA VAL A 239 23.55 -11.40 -40.41
C VAL A 239 23.12 -12.85 -40.52
N SER A 240 21.83 -13.09 -40.74
CA SER A 240 21.28 -14.43 -40.99
C SER A 240 21.83 -15.04 -42.28
N GLY A 241 21.79 -16.35 -42.37
CA GLY A 241 22.21 -17.09 -43.56
C GLY A 241 21.25 -16.95 -44.74
N ASP A 242 21.53 -17.74 -45.77
CA ASP A 242 20.73 -17.78 -47.00
C ASP A 242 19.46 -18.63 -46.84
N GLU A 243 19.47 -19.63 -45.95
CA GLU A 243 18.35 -20.56 -45.74
C GLU A 243 18.21 -20.93 -44.27
N TRP A 244 16.97 -21.02 -43.78
CA TRP A 244 16.69 -21.52 -42.44
C TRP A 244 16.83 -23.04 -42.39
N LYS A 245 17.75 -23.54 -41.55
CA LYS A 245 17.98 -24.96 -41.35
C LYS A 245 17.83 -25.28 -39.87
N ASP A 246 16.73 -25.91 -39.50
CA ASP A 246 16.48 -26.38 -38.15
C ASP A 246 16.23 -27.90 -38.09
N ASN A 247 16.71 -28.52 -37.02
CA ASN A 247 16.23 -29.83 -36.60
C ASN A 247 15.14 -29.60 -35.53
N PRO A 248 13.99 -30.28 -35.60
CA PRO A 248 12.94 -30.16 -34.58
C PRO A 248 13.40 -30.36 -33.13
N ARG A 249 14.51 -31.06 -32.89
CA ARG A 249 15.08 -31.28 -31.55
C ARG A 249 16.11 -30.26 -31.09
N ASP A 250 16.59 -29.40 -31.98
CA ASP A 250 17.63 -28.44 -31.65
C ASP A 250 17.08 -27.32 -30.76
N THR A 251 17.80 -27.04 -29.68
CA THR A 251 17.51 -25.91 -28.79
C THR A 251 18.28 -24.66 -29.22
N TYR A 252 19.43 -24.85 -29.87
CA TYR A 252 20.25 -23.78 -30.43
C TYR A 252 20.49 -24.01 -31.92
N ILE A 253 20.31 -22.98 -32.74
CA ILE A 253 20.51 -23.05 -34.20
C ILE A 253 21.52 -21.99 -34.58
N LYS A 254 22.56 -22.41 -35.31
CA LYS A 254 23.52 -21.48 -35.92
C LYS A 254 23.06 -21.14 -37.34
N ASP A 255 22.74 -19.87 -37.56
CA ASP A 255 22.19 -19.34 -38.81
C ASP A 255 23.06 -18.15 -39.27
N GLY A 256 23.95 -18.41 -40.24
CA GLY A 256 24.95 -17.42 -40.65
C GLY A 256 25.85 -17.00 -39.49
N LYS A 257 25.78 -15.72 -39.10
CA LYS A 257 26.48 -15.16 -37.92
C LYS A 257 25.60 -15.07 -36.67
N VAL A 258 24.33 -15.46 -36.76
CA VAL A 258 23.37 -15.43 -35.65
C VAL A 258 23.30 -16.81 -35.01
N THR A 259 23.23 -16.84 -33.68
CA THR A 259 22.90 -18.05 -32.93
C THR A 259 21.53 -17.85 -32.30
N TRP A 260 20.57 -18.70 -32.64
CA TRP A 260 19.19 -18.66 -32.15
C TRP A 260 18.99 -19.68 -31.04
N LYS A 261 18.20 -19.35 -30.02
CA LYS A 261 17.74 -20.24 -28.94
C LYS A 261 16.23 -20.36 -29.01
N VAL A 262 15.68 -21.57 -28.96
CA VAL A 262 14.23 -21.79 -28.83
C VAL A 262 13.77 -21.35 -27.43
N ILE A 263 12.76 -20.48 -27.36
CA ILE A 263 12.19 -20.00 -26.08
C ILE A 263 10.74 -20.45 -25.86
N ALA A 264 10.02 -20.72 -26.95
CA ALA A 264 8.65 -21.22 -26.91
C ALA A 264 8.37 -22.08 -28.15
N SER A 265 7.46 -23.06 -28.02
CA SER A 265 7.03 -23.93 -29.11
C SER A 265 5.55 -24.19 -28.99
N SER A 266 4.78 -23.91 -30.05
CA SER A 266 3.36 -24.28 -30.17
C SER A 266 3.15 -25.56 -30.98
N GLN A 267 4.22 -26.29 -31.32
CA GLN A 267 4.12 -27.60 -31.96
C GLN A 267 3.51 -28.62 -30.98
N GLU A 268 2.56 -29.44 -31.45
CA GLU A 268 2.09 -30.60 -30.68
C GLU A 268 3.29 -31.51 -30.38
N LEU A 269 3.56 -31.77 -29.10
CA LEU A 269 4.66 -32.66 -28.75
C LEU A 269 4.31 -34.10 -29.12
N SER A 270 5.34 -34.80 -29.59
CA SER A 270 5.33 -36.24 -29.81
C SER A 270 4.72 -36.98 -28.62
N THR A 271 3.85 -37.95 -28.91
CA THR A 271 3.35 -38.93 -27.95
C THR A 271 4.51 -39.78 -27.42
N GLY A 272 4.53 -39.98 -26.10
CA GLY A 272 5.38 -40.99 -25.48
C GLY A 272 5.04 -42.39 -25.98
N LYS A 273 5.91 -43.38 -25.72
CA LYS A 273 5.65 -44.79 -26.09
C LYS A 273 4.39 -45.36 -25.43
N ASP A 274 3.89 -44.69 -24.40
CA ASP A 274 2.67 -44.93 -23.63
C ASP A 274 1.44 -44.16 -24.16
N GLY A 275 1.56 -43.48 -25.30
CA GLY A 275 0.46 -42.72 -25.93
C GLY A 275 0.08 -41.44 -25.18
N LYS A 276 0.79 -41.11 -24.09
CA LYS A 276 0.57 -39.89 -23.32
C LYS A 276 1.35 -38.72 -23.94
N PRO A 277 0.77 -37.52 -24.02
CA PRO A 277 1.52 -36.33 -24.40
C PRO A 277 2.63 -36.11 -23.37
N ILE A 278 3.88 -36.08 -23.84
CA ILE A 278 5.01 -35.64 -23.02
C ILE A 278 4.85 -34.12 -22.88
N LEU A 279 4.77 -33.63 -21.64
CA LEU A 279 4.68 -32.20 -21.32
C LEU A 279 5.73 -31.43 -22.12
N GLY A 280 5.28 -30.68 -23.12
CA GLY A 280 6.01 -29.52 -23.54
C GLY A 280 5.16 -28.29 -23.35
N THR A 281 5.87 -27.17 -23.29
CA THR A 281 5.41 -25.81 -23.07
C THR A 281 4.64 -25.28 -24.29
N GLY A 282 3.63 -26.04 -24.73
CA GLY A 282 2.75 -25.77 -25.85
C GLY A 282 1.68 -24.73 -25.52
N GLY A 283 2.07 -23.45 -25.44
CA GLY A 283 1.12 -22.35 -25.50
C GLY A 283 0.70 -22.09 -26.95
N LYS A 284 -0.61 -22.11 -27.24
CA LYS A 284 -1.20 -21.70 -28.54
C LYS A 284 -1.10 -20.18 -28.83
N TYR A 285 -0.48 -19.41 -27.93
CA TYR A 285 -0.57 -17.95 -27.93
C TYR A 285 0.80 -17.32 -28.16
N ARG A 286 0.90 -16.56 -29.26
CA ARG A 286 2.05 -15.69 -29.52
C ARG A 286 2.06 -14.57 -28.48
N THR A 287 3.14 -14.48 -27.70
CA THR A 287 3.33 -13.38 -26.75
C THR A 287 4.22 -12.31 -27.38
N PRO A 288 3.85 -11.02 -27.25
CA PRO A 288 4.75 -9.94 -27.65
C PRO A 288 5.96 -9.91 -26.72
N TYR A 289 7.15 -9.69 -27.29
CA TYR A 289 8.32 -9.32 -26.50
C TYR A 289 8.29 -7.82 -26.26
N TYR A 290 8.78 -7.36 -25.10
CA TYR A 290 8.71 -5.96 -24.72
C TYR A 290 10.09 -5.35 -24.47
N VAL A 291 10.24 -4.10 -24.87
CA VAL A 291 11.30 -3.19 -24.44
C VAL A 291 10.67 -2.00 -23.73
N TRP A 292 11.44 -1.31 -22.92
CA TRP A 292 10.96 -0.11 -22.24
C TRP A 292 12.07 0.90 -22.02
N GLY A 293 11.68 2.14 -21.76
CA GLY A 293 12.60 3.22 -21.48
C GLY A 293 11.89 4.45 -20.94
N GLU A 294 12.70 5.42 -20.51
CA GLU A 294 12.27 6.69 -19.94
C GLU A 294 12.03 7.72 -21.06
N ILE A 295 10.92 8.42 -21.04
CA ILE A 295 10.66 9.56 -21.93
C ILE A 295 11.55 10.72 -21.49
N VAL A 296 12.50 11.14 -22.34
CA VAL A 296 13.47 12.21 -22.03
C VAL A 296 13.15 13.54 -22.70
N ALA A 297 12.29 13.54 -23.71
CA ALA A 297 11.80 14.75 -24.37
C ALA A 297 10.48 14.46 -25.08
N VAL A 298 9.61 15.46 -25.19
CA VAL A 298 8.36 15.38 -25.96
C VAL A 298 8.38 16.45 -27.04
N ASN A 299 8.43 16.03 -28.29
CA ASN A 299 8.54 16.89 -29.47
C ASN A 299 7.14 17.13 -30.09
N GLY A 300 6.18 17.51 -29.23
CA GLY A 300 4.77 17.69 -29.57
C GLY A 300 3.89 16.48 -29.27
N LYS A 301 2.57 16.65 -29.41
CA LYS A 301 1.58 15.68 -28.90
C LYS A 301 1.64 14.27 -29.51
N LYS A 302 2.35 14.10 -30.63
CA LYS A 302 2.46 12.84 -31.37
C LYS A 302 3.89 12.30 -31.44
N SER A 303 4.87 12.91 -30.77
CA SER A 303 6.27 12.51 -30.87
C SER A 303 6.98 12.66 -29.53
N ALA A 304 7.65 11.60 -29.08
CA ALA A 304 8.45 11.58 -27.85
C ALA A 304 9.79 10.90 -28.09
N VAL A 305 10.82 11.32 -27.37
CA VAL A 305 12.15 10.69 -27.37
C VAL A 305 12.29 9.89 -26.11
N ILE A 306 12.69 8.62 -26.24
CA ILE A 306 12.81 7.66 -25.15
C ILE A 306 14.26 7.22 -25.03
N ARG A 307 14.80 7.21 -23.81
CA ARG A 307 16.06 6.56 -23.46
C ARG A 307 15.74 5.13 -23.01
N LEU A 308 16.15 4.16 -23.81
CA LEU A 308 15.90 2.74 -23.53
C LEU A 308 16.70 2.26 -22.32
N HIS A 309 16.11 1.35 -21.54
CA HIS A 309 16.77 0.74 -20.39
C HIS A 309 17.80 -0.33 -20.79
N LYS A 310 17.56 -1.03 -21.90
CA LYS A 310 18.47 -2.02 -22.49
C LYS A 310 18.64 -1.79 -24.00
N ASP A 311 19.68 -2.38 -24.58
CA ASP A 311 19.97 -2.32 -26.01
C ASP A 311 18.77 -2.81 -26.84
N PHE A 312 18.56 -2.17 -27.98
CA PHE A 312 17.34 -2.36 -28.76
C PHE A 312 17.39 -3.63 -29.61
N CYS A 313 16.44 -4.54 -29.38
CA CYS A 313 16.39 -5.84 -30.02
C CYS A 313 15.46 -5.95 -31.24
N VAL A 314 14.73 -4.90 -31.61
CA VAL A 314 13.82 -4.94 -32.77
C VAL A 314 14.63 -4.78 -34.06
N THR A 315 14.21 -5.49 -35.11
CA THR A 315 14.94 -5.62 -36.38
C THR A 315 14.48 -4.67 -37.47
N ASP A 316 13.28 -4.10 -37.37
CA ASP A 316 12.68 -3.25 -38.39
C ASP A 316 11.75 -2.15 -37.84
N GLU A 317 11.43 -1.18 -38.71
CA GLU A 317 10.39 -0.17 -38.50
C GLU A 317 9.05 -0.88 -38.33
N SER A 318 8.59 -1.01 -37.09
CA SER A 318 7.41 -1.79 -36.78
C SER A 318 6.44 -0.97 -35.96
N GLU A 319 5.24 -0.82 -36.51
CA GLU A 319 4.12 -0.30 -35.76
C GLU A 319 3.76 -1.27 -34.62
N THR A 320 3.33 -0.71 -33.49
CA THR A 320 2.85 -1.51 -32.36
C THR A 320 1.58 -0.94 -31.75
N SER A 321 0.67 -1.86 -31.42
CA SER A 321 -0.49 -1.67 -30.54
C SER A 321 -0.28 -2.30 -29.16
N PHE A 322 0.89 -2.87 -28.89
CA PHE A 322 1.28 -3.42 -27.59
C PHE A 322 2.16 -2.40 -26.88
N TRP A 323 1.53 -1.37 -26.31
CA TRP A 323 2.25 -0.38 -25.52
C TRP A 323 1.53 -0.05 -24.23
N ASN A 324 2.32 0.33 -23.23
CA ASN A 324 1.86 0.73 -21.90
C ASN A 324 2.69 1.93 -21.44
N LEU A 325 2.04 2.96 -20.92
CA LEU A 325 2.72 3.98 -20.12
C LEU A 325 2.85 3.51 -18.68
N SER A 326 3.84 4.02 -17.95
CA SER A 326 3.91 3.83 -16.50
C SER A 326 2.63 4.34 -15.83
N ALA A 327 2.19 3.64 -14.78
CA ALA A 327 1.03 4.01 -13.99
C ALA A 327 1.17 5.40 -13.36
N TRP A 328 2.40 5.78 -13.02
CA TRP A 328 2.70 7.01 -12.30
C TRP A 328 3.41 8.05 -13.16
N GLY A 329 3.24 9.31 -12.78
CA GLY A 329 3.81 10.49 -13.43
C GLY A 329 3.54 11.75 -12.61
N GLU A 330 4.21 12.86 -12.93
CA GLU A 330 4.07 14.14 -12.21
C GLU A 330 2.63 14.65 -12.22
N ASN A 331 1.96 14.58 -13.37
CA ASN A 331 0.57 15.02 -13.52
C ASN A 331 -0.43 13.88 -13.34
N GLU A 332 -0.03 12.63 -13.58
CA GLU A 332 -0.91 11.47 -13.43
C GLU A 332 -1.09 11.07 -11.95
N GLY A 333 -0.18 11.53 -11.09
CA GLY A 333 -0.14 11.20 -9.70
C GLY A 333 0.63 9.91 -9.41
N TYR A 334 0.69 9.61 -8.12
CA TYR A 334 1.46 8.54 -7.50
C TYR A 334 0.54 7.70 -6.61
N PRO A 335 0.99 6.53 -6.11
CA PRO A 335 0.13 5.71 -5.27
C PRO A 335 -0.20 6.42 -3.96
N ALA A 336 -1.45 6.32 -3.52
CA ALA A 336 -1.89 6.83 -2.22
C ALA A 336 -1.72 5.80 -1.10
N HIS A 337 -1.71 4.51 -1.43
CA HIS A 337 -1.67 3.43 -0.45
C HIS A 337 -0.61 2.37 -0.75
N VAL A 338 -0.02 1.81 0.30
CA VAL A 338 1.05 0.80 0.19
C VAL A 338 0.93 -0.27 1.29
N SER A 339 1.28 -1.51 0.94
CA SER A 339 1.37 -2.62 1.89
C SER A 339 2.28 -3.73 1.37
N PHE A 340 2.69 -4.64 2.25
CA PHE A 340 3.30 -5.91 1.85
C PHE A 340 2.26 -7.03 1.92
N TYR A 341 2.33 -7.98 0.99
CA TYR A 341 1.52 -9.19 0.97
C TYR A 341 2.22 -10.31 0.19
N ASN A 342 2.37 -11.49 0.80
CA ASN A 342 3.03 -12.67 0.19
C ASN A 342 4.39 -12.36 -0.48
N ASN A 343 5.28 -11.67 0.25
CA ASN A 343 6.60 -11.25 -0.24
C ASN A 343 6.55 -10.40 -1.51
N ARG A 344 5.52 -9.56 -1.62
CA ARG A 344 5.38 -8.55 -2.66
C ARG A 344 5.06 -7.20 -2.05
N LEU A 345 5.60 -6.16 -2.66
CA LEU A 345 5.21 -4.80 -2.37
C LEU A 345 3.99 -4.46 -3.21
N CYS A 346 2.94 -3.98 -2.56
CA CYS A 346 1.65 -3.69 -3.15
C CYS A 346 1.39 -2.19 -3.12
N PHE A 347 0.96 -1.61 -4.24
CA PHE A 347 0.58 -0.20 -4.37
C PHE A 347 -0.83 -0.08 -4.93
N SER A 348 -1.57 0.95 -4.48
CA SER A 348 -2.74 1.40 -5.23
C SER A 348 -2.33 2.04 -6.55
N GLY A 349 -3.29 2.22 -7.45
CA GLY A 349 -3.10 3.07 -8.61
C GLY A 349 -3.06 4.56 -8.26
N SER A 350 -2.86 5.35 -9.30
CA SER A 350 -2.83 6.81 -9.26
C SER A 350 -4.26 7.40 -9.35
N GLU A 351 -4.37 8.73 -9.31
CA GLU A 351 -5.65 9.45 -9.49
C GLU A 351 -6.39 9.05 -10.78
N TYR A 352 -5.65 8.82 -11.88
CA TYR A 352 -6.23 8.38 -13.16
C TYR A 352 -6.32 6.86 -13.34
N ASP A 353 -6.03 6.09 -12.30
CA ASP A 353 -6.19 4.63 -12.32
C ASP A 353 -6.60 4.10 -10.93
N PRO A 354 -7.68 4.66 -10.34
CA PRO A 354 -7.96 4.56 -8.90
C PRO A 354 -8.40 3.16 -8.44
N GLN A 355 -8.77 2.28 -9.38
CA GLN A 355 -9.23 0.92 -9.14
C GLN A 355 -8.12 -0.13 -9.20
N SER A 356 -6.92 0.25 -9.62
CA SER A 356 -5.84 -0.70 -9.84
C SER A 356 -5.05 -0.97 -8.56
N LEU A 357 -4.66 -2.23 -8.41
CA LEU A 357 -3.76 -2.73 -7.39
C LEU A 357 -2.57 -3.38 -8.09
N TYR A 358 -1.38 -2.87 -7.80
CA TYR A 358 -0.12 -3.32 -8.39
C TYR A 358 0.69 -4.09 -7.36
N LEU A 359 1.08 -5.32 -7.67
CA LEU A 359 1.94 -6.16 -6.83
C LEU A 359 3.27 -6.37 -7.54
N SER A 360 4.38 -6.11 -6.85
CA SER A 360 5.74 -6.33 -7.35
C SER A 360 5.99 -7.80 -7.68
N GLY A 361 7.10 -8.10 -8.33
CA GLY A 361 7.63 -9.47 -8.38
C GLY A 361 7.90 -10.03 -6.97
N TYR A 362 7.86 -11.36 -6.85
CA TYR A 362 8.11 -12.08 -5.61
C TYR A 362 9.56 -11.87 -5.13
N ASN A 363 9.73 -11.36 -3.92
CA ASN A 363 11.03 -10.94 -3.34
C ASN A 363 11.79 -9.86 -4.14
N THR A 364 11.14 -9.21 -5.10
CA THR A 364 11.74 -8.14 -5.92
C THR A 364 10.86 -6.90 -5.87
N PHE A 365 10.92 -6.15 -4.76
CA PHE A 365 9.98 -5.07 -4.44
C PHE A 365 10.00 -3.88 -5.41
N ASN A 366 11.08 -3.72 -6.17
CA ASN A 366 11.27 -2.61 -7.10
C ASN A 366 11.00 -3.02 -8.56
N ASP A 367 10.71 -4.29 -8.82
CA ASP A 367 10.49 -4.83 -10.17
C ASP A 367 9.00 -5.07 -10.40
N PHE A 368 8.39 -4.25 -11.26
CA PHE A 368 7.01 -4.41 -11.73
C PHE A 368 6.93 -4.91 -13.18
N SER A 369 7.93 -5.68 -13.64
CA SER A 369 7.87 -6.37 -14.92
C SER A 369 6.79 -7.48 -14.88
N PRO A 370 5.79 -7.45 -15.78
CA PRO A 370 4.72 -8.45 -15.78
C PRO A 370 5.12 -9.75 -16.49
N ASP A 371 6.22 -9.73 -17.24
CA ASP A 371 6.74 -10.88 -17.96
C ASP A 371 8.24 -11.08 -17.77
N THR A 372 8.65 -12.29 -18.11
CA THR A 372 10.06 -12.64 -18.25
C THR A 372 10.64 -12.01 -19.51
N ILE A 373 11.98 -12.00 -19.61
CA ILE A 373 12.68 -11.52 -20.81
C ILE A 373 12.22 -12.30 -22.06
N GLU A 374 11.86 -13.57 -21.89
CA GLU A 374 11.38 -14.47 -22.95
C GLU A 374 9.88 -14.28 -23.26
N GLY A 375 9.19 -13.33 -22.60
CA GLY A 375 7.76 -13.07 -22.78
C GLY A 375 6.85 -14.17 -22.22
N ASN A 376 7.41 -15.08 -21.41
CA ASN A 376 6.68 -16.15 -20.74
C ASN A 376 5.98 -15.62 -19.48
N LEU A 377 4.78 -16.14 -19.22
CA LEU A 377 4.05 -15.94 -17.98
C LEU A 377 4.77 -16.67 -16.85
N ASP A 378 5.12 -15.94 -15.80
CA ASP A 378 5.72 -16.48 -14.58
C ASP A 378 4.97 -15.90 -13.38
N TYR A 379 4.47 -16.78 -12.51
CA TYR A 379 3.75 -16.35 -11.32
C TYR A 379 4.61 -15.50 -10.38
N ARG A 380 5.95 -15.55 -10.47
CA ARG A 380 6.87 -14.72 -9.69
C ARG A 380 6.97 -13.29 -10.20
N LYS A 381 6.50 -13.01 -11.42
CA LYS A 381 6.47 -11.66 -12.00
C LYS A 381 5.38 -10.80 -11.40
N ALA A 382 5.43 -9.52 -11.72
CA ALA A 382 4.50 -8.53 -11.19
C ALA A 382 3.07 -8.81 -11.63
N LEU A 383 2.12 -8.45 -10.77
CA LEU A 383 0.70 -8.69 -10.99
C LEU A 383 -0.04 -7.36 -10.91
N SER A 384 -0.99 -7.15 -11.81
CA SER A 384 -1.88 -6.00 -11.79
C SER A 384 -3.33 -6.48 -11.75
N VAL A 385 -4.10 -5.97 -10.79
CA VAL A 385 -5.50 -6.35 -10.57
C VAL A 385 -6.34 -5.08 -10.55
N ALA A 386 -7.40 -5.02 -11.33
CA ALA A 386 -8.40 -3.96 -11.20
C ALA A 386 -9.53 -4.44 -10.28
N ILE A 387 -9.84 -3.67 -9.24
CA ILE A 387 -10.97 -3.90 -8.35
C ILE A 387 -12.20 -3.25 -8.99
N THR A 388 -12.96 -4.03 -9.73
CA THR A 388 -14.12 -3.56 -10.48
C THR A 388 -15.42 -3.79 -9.71
N ASP A 389 -16.20 -2.73 -9.49
CA ASP A 389 -17.57 -2.79 -8.97
C ASP A 389 -18.54 -2.24 -10.05
N ASP A 390 -19.85 -2.36 -9.82
CA ASP A 390 -20.87 -1.84 -10.75
C ASP A 390 -20.82 -0.30 -10.88
N ALA A 391 -20.20 0.36 -9.89
CA ALA A 391 -19.89 1.78 -9.90
C ALA A 391 -18.36 1.98 -9.92
N MET A 392 -17.90 3.11 -10.46
CA MET A 392 -16.50 3.52 -10.36
C MET A 392 -16.13 3.66 -8.88
N SER A 393 -15.19 2.86 -8.40
CA SER A 393 -14.78 2.83 -7.01
C SER A 393 -13.28 3.08 -6.85
N GLU A 394 -12.92 4.00 -5.96
CA GLU A 394 -11.53 4.32 -5.63
C GLU A 394 -11.06 3.49 -4.43
N ILE A 395 -9.87 2.90 -4.52
CA ILE A 395 -9.23 2.23 -3.39
C ILE A 395 -8.83 3.28 -2.34
N ARG A 396 -9.34 3.13 -1.11
CA ARG A 396 -9.08 4.01 0.05
C ARG A 396 -8.06 3.47 1.03
N TRP A 397 -7.80 2.17 0.98
CA TRP A 397 -6.73 1.47 1.70
C TRP A 397 -6.77 -0.02 1.35
N PHE A 398 -5.68 -0.72 1.64
CA PHE A 398 -5.66 -2.19 1.67
C PHE A 398 -4.71 -2.68 2.76
N ARG A 399 -5.07 -3.79 3.43
CA ARG A 399 -4.24 -4.42 4.47
C ARG A 399 -4.27 -5.94 4.37
N PRO A 400 -3.13 -6.61 4.62
CA PRO A 400 -3.07 -8.05 4.66
C PRO A 400 -3.84 -8.58 5.88
N MET A 401 -4.58 -9.65 5.66
CA MET A 401 -5.14 -10.53 6.70
C MET A 401 -4.76 -11.97 6.36
N GLU A 402 -5.01 -12.90 7.28
CA GLU A 402 -4.69 -14.33 7.14
C GLU A 402 -5.14 -14.92 5.78
N LYS A 403 -6.38 -14.65 5.35
CA LYS A 403 -6.93 -15.21 4.10
C LYS A 403 -6.61 -14.41 2.84
N GLY A 404 -5.94 -13.28 2.95
CA GLY A 404 -5.55 -12.47 1.79
C GLY A 404 -5.53 -10.97 2.05
N LEU A 405 -5.34 -10.20 0.98
CA LEU A 405 -5.28 -8.76 1.04
C LEU A 405 -6.69 -8.17 0.98
N VAL A 406 -7.16 -7.60 2.09
CA VAL A 406 -8.46 -6.90 2.13
C VAL A 406 -8.28 -5.51 1.53
N VAL A 407 -9.12 -5.17 0.58
CA VAL A 407 -9.12 -3.88 -0.15
C VAL A 407 -10.41 -3.16 0.14
N GLY A 408 -10.32 -1.95 0.70
CA GLY A 408 -11.46 -1.08 0.95
C GLY A 408 -11.61 -0.04 -0.14
N THR A 409 -12.79 0.03 -0.74
CA THR A 409 -13.17 1.07 -1.70
C THR A 409 -14.30 1.94 -1.13
N ASP A 410 -14.55 3.08 -1.75
CA ASP A 410 -15.65 3.97 -1.39
C ASP A 410 -17.05 3.33 -1.52
N THR A 411 -17.20 2.23 -2.26
CA THR A 411 -18.48 1.51 -2.45
C THR A 411 -18.52 0.12 -1.80
N SER A 412 -17.39 -0.56 -1.65
CA SER A 412 -17.36 -1.97 -1.24
C SER A 412 -16.05 -2.42 -0.60
N LEU A 413 -16.13 -3.58 0.05
CA LEU A 413 -14.97 -4.30 0.58
C LEU A 413 -14.69 -5.51 -0.30
N TRP A 414 -13.42 -5.72 -0.62
CA TRP A 414 -12.92 -6.82 -1.43
C TRP A 414 -11.82 -7.57 -0.71
N ILE A 415 -11.54 -8.79 -1.17
CA ILE A 415 -10.34 -9.53 -0.80
C ILE A 415 -9.65 -10.04 -2.07
N VAL A 416 -8.33 -9.87 -2.12
CA VAL A 416 -7.45 -10.40 -3.16
C VAL A 416 -6.61 -11.52 -2.58
N ILE A 417 -6.75 -12.71 -3.16
CA ILE A 417 -6.13 -13.94 -2.69
C ILE A 417 -5.16 -14.43 -3.77
N LEU A 418 -3.93 -14.74 -3.36
CA LEU A 418 -2.98 -15.48 -4.19
C LEU A 418 -3.00 -16.91 -3.68
N ASP A 419 -3.64 -17.79 -4.43
CA ASP A 419 -3.77 -19.21 -4.11
C ASP A 419 -2.69 -20.01 -4.87
N PHE A 420 -2.06 -20.94 -4.17
CA PHE A 420 -0.98 -21.78 -4.66
C PHE A 420 -1.29 -23.29 -4.52
N GLU A 421 -2.43 -23.69 -3.94
CA GLU A 421 -2.71 -25.09 -3.62
C GLU A 421 -2.82 -25.98 -4.86
N ARG A 422 -3.43 -25.45 -5.94
CA ARG A 422 -3.65 -26.18 -7.21
C ARG A 422 -2.91 -25.54 -8.38
N GLY A 423 -1.81 -24.86 -8.08
CA GLY A 423 -1.14 -23.93 -8.99
C GLY A 423 -1.48 -22.48 -8.67
N PHE A 424 -0.81 -21.55 -9.36
CA PHE A 424 -1.00 -20.11 -9.11
C PHE A 424 -2.35 -19.63 -9.62
N ASN A 425 -3.19 -19.15 -8.72
CA ASN A 425 -4.45 -18.48 -9.00
C ASN A 425 -4.50 -17.12 -8.31
N LEU A 426 -4.99 -16.12 -9.03
CA LEU A 426 -5.32 -14.81 -8.48
C LEU A 426 -6.84 -14.69 -8.40
N VAL A 427 -7.37 -14.57 -7.18
CA VAL A 427 -8.82 -14.50 -6.95
C VAL A 427 -9.15 -13.16 -6.29
N SER A 428 -10.00 -12.37 -6.95
CA SER A 428 -10.59 -11.16 -6.37
C SER A 428 -12.07 -11.40 -6.07
N ARG A 429 -12.51 -11.21 -4.83
CA ARG A 429 -13.89 -11.44 -4.40
C ARG A 429 -14.41 -10.29 -3.54
N ARG A 430 -15.65 -9.86 -3.79
CA ARG A 430 -16.35 -8.91 -2.93
C ARG A 430 -16.72 -9.56 -1.60
N LEU A 431 -16.34 -8.93 -0.50
CA LEU A 431 -16.70 -9.32 0.87
C LEU A 431 -18.04 -8.72 1.26
N ALA A 432 -18.24 -7.42 1.01
CA ALA A 432 -19.47 -6.72 1.36
C ALA A 432 -19.67 -5.47 0.49
N GLY A 433 -20.92 -5.06 0.29
CA GLY A 433 -21.28 -3.76 -0.29
C GLY A 433 -21.17 -2.60 0.71
N ILE A 434 -20.08 -2.58 1.48
CA ILE A 434 -19.82 -1.57 2.49
C ILE A 434 -18.71 -0.66 1.97
N GLY A 435 -19.06 0.58 1.64
CA GLY A 435 -18.08 1.63 1.36
C GLY A 435 -17.28 2.00 2.60
N VAL A 436 -15.99 2.29 2.42
CA VAL A 436 -15.07 2.64 3.52
C VAL A 436 -14.67 4.11 3.47
N TYR A 437 -14.25 4.62 4.62
CA TYR A 437 -13.65 5.94 4.75
C TYR A 437 -12.12 5.85 4.71
N ASP A 438 -11.48 6.95 4.35
CA ASP A 438 -10.04 7.07 4.10
C ASP A 438 -9.14 6.98 5.35
N ALA A 439 -9.75 6.96 6.55
CA ALA A 439 -8.99 6.79 7.79
C ALA A 439 -8.26 5.43 7.78
N PRO A 440 -6.93 5.39 8.04
CA PRO A 440 -6.17 4.15 7.97
C PRO A 440 -6.78 3.05 8.86
N PRO A 441 -7.02 1.85 8.31
CA PRO A 441 -7.53 0.73 9.08
C PRO A 441 -6.44 0.20 10.01
N LEU A 442 -6.85 -0.51 11.05
CA LEU A 442 -5.98 -1.02 12.10
C LEU A 442 -6.19 -2.51 12.26
N THR A 443 -5.13 -3.29 12.07
CA THR A 443 -5.15 -4.73 12.36
C THR A 443 -4.88 -4.91 13.84
N ILE A 444 -5.79 -5.59 14.54
CA ILE A 444 -5.65 -5.99 15.94
C ILE A 444 -5.82 -7.51 15.95
N ARG A 445 -4.79 -8.26 16.34
CA ARG A 445 -4.78 -9.73 16.27
C ARG A 445 -5.14 -10.19 14.84
N ASP A 446 -6.18 -11.01 14.69
CA ASP A 446 -6.63 -11.56 13.40
C ASP A 446 -7.77 -10.75 12.76
N GLU A 447 -7.95 -9.51 13.21
CA GLU A 447 -9.13 -8.70 12.88
C GLU A 447 -8.73 -7.33 12.38
N LEU A 448 -9.56 -6.79 11.49
CA LEU A 448 -9.35 -5.50 10.88
C LEU A 448 -10.42 -4.53 11.35
N LEU A 449 -10.00 -3.48 12.05
CA LEU A 449 -10.85 -2.36 12.39
C LEU A 449 -10.75 -1.31 11.29
N PHE A 450 -11.88 -0.88 10.76
CA PHE A 450 -11.94 0.11 9.70
C PHE A 450 -13.13 1.05 9.89
N VAL A 451 -13.03 2.22 9.27
CA VAL A 451 -14.09 3.23 9.34
C VAL A 451 -14.98 3.10 8.11
N GLN A 452 -16.29 2.98 8.32
CA GLN A 452 -17.29 2.83 7.26
C GLN A 452 -17.81 4.19 6.76
N GLY A 453 -18.09 4.24 5.45
CA GLY A 453 -18.95 5.22 4.79
C GLY A 453 -18.48 6.66 4.98
N ALA A 454 -19.35 7.50 5.55
CA ALA A 454 -19.06 8.92 5.78
C ALA A 454 -18.04 9.21 6.90
N GLY A 455 -17.39 8.19 7.46
CA GLY A 455 -16.29 8.37 8.42
C GLY A 455 -16.69 8.37 9.89
N ARG A 456 -17.90 7.92 10.26
CA ARG A 456 -18.46 8.05 11.63
C ARG A 456 -18.82 6.72 12.29
N LYS A 457 -18.50 5.60 11.65
CA LYS A 457 -18.79 4.26 12.16
C LYS A 457 -17.53 3.43 12.11
N ILE A 458 -17.15 2.81 13.21
CA ILE A 458 -16.01 1.89 13.26
C ILE A 458 -16.57 0.47 13.24
N LYS A 459 -16.07 -0.34 12.30
CA LYS A 459 -16.41 -1.76 12.17
C LYS A 459 -15.19 -2.62 12.38
N ARG A 460 -15.43 -3.78 12.98
CA ARG A 460 -14.48 -4.88 13.18
C ARG A 460 -14.82 -5.97 12.16
N LEU A 461 -13.85 -6.35 11.34
CA LEU A 461 -13.90 -7.45 10.40
C LEU A 461 -13.07 -8.60 10.98
N GLY A 462 -13.65 -9.78 11.14
CA GLY A 462 -12.95 -10.90 11.76
C GLY A 462 -13.66 -12.24 11.57
N GLY A 463 -13.19 -13.25 12.29
CA GLY A 463 -13.85 -14.56 12.37
C GLY A 463 -13.99 -15.25 11.02
N ALA A 464 -12.89 -15.35 10.28
CA ALA A 464 -12.86 -15.95 8.96
C ALA A 464 -13.09 -17.47 9.04
N SER A 465 -14.35 -17.89 9.18
CA SER A 465 -14.73 -19.31 9.20
C SER A 465 -15.06 -19.81 7.79
N GLU A 466 -15.53 -21.06 7.67
CA GLU A 466 -16.10 -21.58 6.41
C GLU A 466 -17.28 -20.73 5.90
N GLN A 467 -17.98 -20.03 6.79
CA GLN A 467 -19.12 -19.16 6.46
C GLN A 467 -18.70 -17.77 5.94
N GLY A 468 -17.40 -17.49 5.86
CA GLY A 468 -16.87 -16.19 5.46
C GLY A 468 -16.54 -15.28 6.64
N PHE A 469 -16.37 -13.98 6.36
CA PHE A 469 -16.02 -12.99 7.36
C PHE A 469 -17.26 -12.49 8.12
N ARG A 470 -17.07 -12.18 9.41
CA ARG A 470 -18.08 -11.54 10.26
C ARG A 470 -17.77 -10.06 10.45
N PHE A 471 -18.83 -9.30 10.66
CA PHE A 471 -18.75 -7.85 10.90
C PHE A 471 -19.42 -7.51 12.23
N LEU A 472 -18.78 -6.65 13.02
CA LEU A 472 -19.36 -6.02 14.20
C LEU A 472 -19.20 -4.50 14.09
N GLU A 473 -20.20 -3.72 14.49
CA GLU A 473 -20.10 -2.26 14.59
C GLU A 473 -19.76 -1.85 16.03
N LEU A 474 -18.54 -1.37 16.27
CA LEU A 474 -18.08 -0.95 17.61
C LEU A 474 -18.80 0.33 18.09
N THR A 475 -19.32 1.14 17.16
CA THR A 475 -19.96 2.42 17.46
C THR A 475 -21.47 2.33 17.66
N GLN A 476 -22.04 1.12 17.69
CA GLN A 476 -23.50 0.89 17.64
C GLN A 476 -24.27 1.64 18.73
N TYR A 477 -23.71 1.71 19.95
CA TYR A 477 -24.38 2.30 21.11
C TYR A 477 -23.81 3.65 21.54
N VAL A 478 -22.92 4.23 20.73
CA VAL A 478 -22.20 5.48 21.04
C VAL A 478 -22.21 6.48 19.90
N SER A 479 -23.29 6.48 19.12
CA SER A 479 -23.41 7.36 17.94
C SER A 479 -23.26 8.86 18.28
N HIS A 480 -23.54 9.27 19.52
CA HIS A 480 -23.36 10.65 20.00
C HIS A 480 -21.90 11.07 20.14
N LEU A 481 -20.96 10.13 20.31
CA LEU A 481 -19.52 10.41 20.34
C LEU A 481 -18.93 10.63 18.95
N PHE A 482 -19.59 10.11 17.91
CA PHE A 482 -19.11 10.13 16.53
C PHE A 482 -19.86 11.17 15.69
N THR A 483 -19.94 12.41 16.18
CA THR A 483 -20.49 13.54 15.42
C THR A 483 -19.56 13.98 14.29
N TYR A 484 -18.25 13.94 14.54
CA TYR A 484 -17.18 14.24 13.59
C TYR A 484 -16.58 12.97 12.97
N ARG A 485 -15.94 13.13 11.81
CA ARG A 485 -15.28 12.03 11.11
C ARG A 485 -14.05 11.58 11.88
N VAL A 486 -13.81 10.27 11.91
CA VAL A 486 -12.59 9.65 12.43
C VAL A 486 -11.43 10.04 11.52
N LYS A 487 -10.38 10.60 12.13
CA LYS A 487 -9.14 10.97 11.45
C LYS A 487 -8.12 9.84 11.52
N GLN A 488 -7.93 9.29 12.71
CA GLN A 488 -6.90 8.30 12.98
C GLN A 488 -7.35 7.35 14.10
N MET A 489 -6.95 6.08 13.98
CA MET A 489 -7.06 5.07 15.03
C MET A 489 -5.67 4.57 15.41
N VAL A 490 -5.41 4.37 16.70
CA VAL A 490 -4.14 3.83 17.23
C VAL A 490 -4.46 2.83 18.33
N TYR A 491 -3.84 1.65 18.28
CA TYR A 491 -4.03 0.61 19.28
C TYR A 491 -2.87 0.63 20.26
N GLN A 492 -3.23 0.64 21.54
CA GLN A 492 -2.34 0.45 22.65
C GLN A 492 -2.68 -0.91 23.26
N GLU A 493 -1.85 -1.91 22.97
CA GLU A 493 -2.12 -3.30 23.35
C GLU A 493 -2.06 -3.49 24.87
N ASP A 494 -0.91 -3.18 25.46
CA ASP A 494 -0.70 -3.36 26.90
C ASP A 494 -0.87 -2.05 27.68
N PRO A 495 -1.42 -2.10 28.91
CA PRO A 495 -1.95 -3.29 29.59
C PRO A 495 -3.45 -3.56 29.34
N ASN A 496 -4.19 -2.62 28.74
CA ASN A 496 -5.66 -2.59 28.78
C ASN A 496 -6.36 -2.72 27.41
N SER A 497 -5.64 -3.01 26.33
CA SER A 497 -6.21 -3.13 24.97
C SER A 497 -7.04 -1.92 24.56
N LEU A 498 -6.42 -0.74 24.54
CA LEU A 498 -7.09 0.54 24.29
C LEU A 498 -6.99 0.94 22.81
N LEU A 499 -8.14 1.14 22.19
CA LEU A 499 -8.28 1.76 20.87
C LEU A 499 -8.48 3.27 21.04
N TRP A 500 -7.44 4.03 20.73
CA TRP A 500 -7.49 5.48 20.69
C TRP A 500 -7.99 5.97 19.34
N VAL A 501 -8.96 6.89 19.35
CA VAL A 501 -9.57 7.45 18.15
C VAL A 501 -9.46 8.97 18.21
N LEU A 502 -8.80 9.55 17.21
CA LEU A 502 -8.74 10.99 16.99
C LEU A 502 -9.76 11.35 15.91
N ASN A 503 -10.62 12.34 16.17
CA ASN A 503 -11.57 12.84 15.19
C ASN A 503 -11.12 14.17 14.54
N ASN A 504 -11.83 14.61 13.50
CA ASN A 504 -11.53 15.87 12.80
C ASN A 504 -11.76 17.15 13.64
N ASN A 505 -12.45 17.04 14.78
CA ASN A 505 -12.57 18.12 15.76
C ASN A 505 -11.43 18.11 16.81
N ASN A 506 -10.48 17.18 16.67
CA ASN A 506 -9.33 16.99 17.56
C ASN A 506 -9.71 16.51 18.96
N GLU A 507 -10.85 15.85 19.08
CA GLU A 507 -11.27 15.16 20.30
C GLU A 507 -10.63 13.77 20.36
N LEU A 508 -10.25 13.36 21.56
CA LEU A 508 -9.64 12.06 21.82
C LEU A 508 -10.68 11.14 22.47
N LEU A 509 -11.15 10.18 21.68
CA LEU A 509 -12.03 9.11 22.15
C LEU A 509 -11.18 7.86 22.40
N CYS A 510 -11.64 7.00 23.29
CA CYS A 510 -10.98 5.73 23.56
C CYS A 510 -12.02 4.63 23.76
N CYS A 511 -11.69 3.43 23.31
CA CYS A 511 -12.49 2.24 23.51
C CYS A 511 -11.61 1.13 24.07
N SER A 512 -12.01 0.57 25.20
CA SER A 512 -11.39 -0.65 25.69
C SER A 512 -11.94 -1.81 24.89
N VAL A 513 -11.07 -2.43 24.09
CA VAL A 513 -11.43 -3.50 23.16
C VAL A 513 -11.46 -4.82 23.92
N HIS A 514 -12.58 -5.53 23.81
CA HIS A 514 -12.74 -6.85 24.39
C HIS A 514 -12.31 -7.93 23.40
N GLU A 515 -11.76 -9.02 23.93
CA GLU A 515 -11.30 -10.16 23.12
C GLU A 515 -12.46 -10.81 22.37
N ASP A 516 -13.62 -10.97 23.03
CA ASP A 516 -14.82 -11.51 22.39
C ASP A 516 -15.26 -10.63 21.22
N PHE A 517 -15.27 -11.22 20.02
CA PHE A 517 -15.73 -10.57 18.80
C PHE A 517 -17.15 -10.01 18.91
N LYS A 518 -18.03 -10.60 19.74
CA LYS A 518 -19.42 -10.12 19.90
C LYS A 518 -19.54 -8.90 20.80
N ALA A 519 -18.52 -8.58 21.59
CA ALA A 519 -18.54 -7.46 22.51
C ALA A 519 -18.23 -6.13 21.78
N ILE A 520 -19.02 -5.09 22.08
CA ILE A 520 -19.03 -3.81 21.33
C ILE A 520 -17.93 -2.83 21.78
N GLY A 521 -17.19 -3.17 22.85
CA GLY A 521 -16.16 -2.29 23.42
C GLY A 521 -16.72 -1.32 24.46
N SER A 522 -15.85 -0.84 25.35
CA SER A 522 -16.22 0.12 26.41
C SER A 522 -15.69 1.51 26.11
N TRP A 523 -16.56 2.39 25.59
CA TRP A 523 -16.16 3.73 25.15
C TRP A 523 -16.03 4.72 26.30
N HIS A 524 -15.13 5.68 26.12
CA HIS A 524 -14.88 6.77 27.06
C HIS A 524 -14.13 7.92 26.36
N VAL A 525 -14.19 9.13 26.93
CA VAL A 525 -13.72 10.37 26.30
C VAL A 525 -12.57 10.97 27.10
N HIS A 526 -11.55 11.47 26.42
CA HIS A 526 -10.38 12.09 27.05
C HIS A 526 -10.18 13.53 26.59
N LYS A 527 -9.90 14.41 27.55
CA LYS A 527 -9.58 15.82 27.30
C LYS A 527 -8.27 16.18 27.97
N LEU A 528 -7.42 16.87 27.21
CA LEU A 528 -6.17 17.45 27.73
C LEU A 528 -6.47 18.80 28.41
N LEU A 529 -5.69 19.14 29.43
CA LEU A 529 -5.82 20.40 30.17
C LEU A 529 -5.07 21.54 29.45
N GLY A 530 -5.74 22.68 29.32
CA GLY A 530 -5.24 23.95 28.75
C GLY A 530 -6.15 24.51 27.65
N GLU A 531 -5.96 25.78 27.30
CA GLU A 531 -6.71 26.46 26.24
C GLU A 531 -6.05 26.26 24.85
N GLY A 532 -6.85 26.30 23.79
CA GLY A 532 -6.36 26.23 22.41
C GLY A 532 -5.71 24.90 21.99
N ILE A 533 -5.90 23.83 22.76
CA ILE A 533 -5.23 22.54 22.52
C ILE A 533 -5.80 21.84 21.30
N LYS A 534 -4.90 21.38 20.43
CA LYS A 534 -5.24 20.58 19.26
C LYS A 534 -4.31 19.38 19.13
N ILE A 535 -4.86 18.17 19.27
CA ILE A 535 -4.14 16.93 18.97
C ILE A 535 -4.13 16.71 17.46
N VAL A 536 -2.95 16.53 16.87
CA VAL A 536 -2.79 16.50 15.41
C VAL A 536 -2.59 15.09 14.86
N SER A 537 -1.83 14.26 15.57
CA SER A 537 -1.51 12.88 15.19
C SER A 537 -1.17 12.06 16.44
N LEU A 538 -1.47 10.78 16.38
CA LEU A 538 -1.22 9.78 17.42
C LEU A 538 -0.23 8.71 16.90
N SER A 539 0.49 8.03 17.79
CA SER A 539 1.23 6.80 17.48
C SER A 539 1.43 5.99 18.77
N SER A 540 1.46 4.66 18.70
CA SER A 540 1.74 3.81 19.86
C SER A 540 3.12 3.18 19.77
N ALA A 541 3.83 3.13 20.89
CA ALA A 541 5.18 2.58 20.97
C ALA A 541 5.27 1.59 22.13
N VAL A 542 5.90 0.45 21.90
CA VAL A 542 6.18 -0.52 22.97
C VAL A 542 7.29 0.03 23.86
N SER A 543 7.09 -0.14 25.17
CA SER A 543 8.02 0.17 26.26
C SER A 543 8.25 -1.14 27.01
N GLU A 544 9.32 -1.88 26.68
CA GLU A 544 9.56 -3.21 27.26
C GLU A 544 9.92 -3.11 28.74
N ASP A 545 10.67 -2.06 29.12
CA ASP A 545 11.07 -1.80 30.52
C ASP A 545 9.87 -1.57 31.47
N GLN A 546 8.81 -0.94 30.97
CA GLN A 546 7.58 -0.65 31.71
C GLN A 546 6.53 -1.75 31.54
N GLY A 547 6.74 -2.69 30.62
CA GLY A 547 5.76 -3.72 30.27
C GLY A 547 4.45 -3.14 29.75
N GLU A 548 4.52 -2.02 29.01
CA GLU A 548 3.33 -1.35 28.47
C GLU A 548 3.52 -0.87 27.04
N THR A 549 2.41 -0.64 26.36
CA THR A 549 2.38 0.16 25.15
C THR A 549 2.00 1.59 25.52
N VAL A 550 2.76 2.56 25.03
CA VAL A 550 2.62 3.98 25.35
C VAL A 550 2.02 4.71 24.16
N LEU A 551 1.15 5.68 24.42
CA LEU A 551 0.62 6.57 23.39
C LEU A 551 1.47 7.86 23.27
N TRP A 552 2.02 8.10 22.08
CA TRP A 552 2.70 9.33 21.69
C TRP A 552 1.78 10.21 20.85
N MET A 553 1.87 11.52 21.06
CA MET A 553 0.98 12.49 20.45
C MET A 553 1.75 13.72 19.97
N LEU A 554 1.34 14.26 18.83
CA LEU A 554 1.68 15.62 18.44
C LEU A 554 0.56 16.56 18.86
N VAL A 555 0.87 17.51 19.72
CA VAL A 555 -0.11 18.43 20.31
C VAL A 555 0.29 19.85 19.99
N VAL A 556 -0.61 20.61 19.38
CA VAL A 556 -0.47 22.05 19.23
C VAL A 556 -1.03 22.71 20.48
N ARG A 557 -0.21 23.55 21.12
CA ARG A 557 -0.60 24.39 22.24
C ARG A 557 -0.47 25.86 21.86
N THR A 558 -1.36 26.66 22.40
CA THR A 558 -1.29 28.12 22.37
C THR A 558 -0.70 28.58 23.69
N ASP A 559 0.33 29.41 23.65
CA ASP A 559 0.90 30.04 24.85
C ASP A 559 0.12 31.28 25.27
N GLU A 560 0.56 31.93 26.36
CA GLU A 560 -0.06 33.17 26.88
C GLU A 560 -0.03 34.35 25.88
N HIS A 561 0.79 34.27 24.84
CA HIS A 561 0.95 35.30 23.80
C HIS A 561 0.21 34.96 22.50
N ASP A 562 -0.70 33.97 22.52
CA ASP A 562 -1.44 33.44 21.36
C ASP A 562 -0.53 32.82 20.28
N ILE A 563 0.69 32.41 20.63
CA ILE A 563 1.62 31.75 19.73
C ILE A 563 1.36 30.25 19.76
N LYS A 564 1.06 29.68 18.59
CA LYS A 564 0.84 28.25 18.41
C LYS A 564 2.15 27.52 18.15
N SER A 565 2.48 26.57 19.01
CA SER A 565 3.64 25.68 18.84
C SER A 565 3.23 24.21 18.96
N THR A 566 3.90 23.35 18.20
CA THR A 566 3.68 21.90 18.24
C THR A 566 4.68 21.26 19.18
N HIS A 567 4.21 20.37 20.05
CA HIS A 567 5.00 19.61 20.99
C HIS A 567 4.80 18.11 20.80
N LEU A 568 5.83 17.33 21.15
CA LEU A 568 5.74 15.90 21.31
C LEU A 568 5.34 15.59 22.76
N GLU A 569 4.26 14.84 22.94
CA GLU A 569 3.72 14.48 24.26
C GLU A 569 3.56 12.96 24.39
N LYS A 570 3.78 12.44 25.60
CA LYS A 570 3.66 11.02 25.96
C LYS A 570 2.52 10.86 26.97
N LEU A 571 1.61 9.95 26.67
CA LEU A 571 0.64 9.40 27.61
C LEU A 571 1.07 7.98 27.95
N GLY A 572 1.55 7.76 29.18
CA GLY A 572 2.11 6.49 29.67
C GLY A 572 1.96 6.36 31.18
N ASP A 573 2.53 5.30 31.76
CA ASP A 573 2.35 4.85 33.15
C ASP A 573 0.93 4.29 33.43
N PHE A 574 0.44 3.45 32.53
CA PHE A 574 -0.85 2.77 32.68
C PHE A 574 -0.81 1.67 33.76
N SER A 575 0.36 1.07 34.01
CA SER A 575 0.55 0.02 35.02
C SER A 575 0.65 0.54 36.46
N LEU A 576 1.17 1.76 36.67
CA LEU A 576 1.42 2.33 38.01
C LEU A 576 0.16 2.91 38.69
N ASN A 577 -0.91 3.16 37.94
CA ASN A 577 -2.16 3.71 38.50
C ASN A 577 -3.04 2.70 39.24
N ILE A 578 -2.58 1.45 39.41
CA ILE A 578 -3.24 0.44 40.26
C ILE A 578 -2.92 0.70 41.76
N GLY A 579 -1.91 1.52 42.06
CA GLY A 579 -1.54 1.91 43.42
C GLY A 579 -2.24 3.17 43.92
N GLY A 580 -3.37 3.00 44.62
CA GLY A 580 -3.83 3.96 45.64
C GLY A 580 -4.99 4.87 45.24
N ILE A 581 -6.21 4.34 45.32
CA ILE A 581 -7.34 5.11 45.85
C ILE A 581 -7.37 4.78 47.34
N ASN A 582 -6.76 5.63 48.16
CA ASN A 582 -7.00 5.71 49.60
C ASN A 582 -7.47 7.13 49.92
#